data_AF-A0A352X9K9-F1
#
_entry.id   AF-A0A352X9K9-F1
#
_cell.length_a   1.000
_cell.length_b   1.000
_cell.length_c   1.000
_cell.angle_alpha   90.00
_cell.angle_beta   90.00
_cell.angle_gamma   90.00
#
_symmetry.space_group_name_H-M   'P 1'
#
loop_
_entity.id
_entity.type
_entity.pdbx_description
1 polymer ?
#
loop_
_entity_poly.entity_id
_entity_poly.type
_entity_poly.pdbx_seq_one_letter_code
_entity_poly.pdbx_strand_id
1 'polypeptide(L)'
;MIRSISLDDFLQRVGSQPNGNVWSAIVVSSSYLSEVIEDLKETIGIFTECEIGVISGKNGATNLIISVENTAEDYLVLYDLESWNRDNWREFDYARSRLAKKRGGVLVLASESIESLSRFAPNFASWLGSRIYLFDRGRELLTADERQERLLALQEYLGLSNSEVIELAKAHKLPSDPEYGEWLILLNREDLIER
;
A
#
# COMPACT_ATOMS: atom_id res chain seq x y z
N MET A 1 7.07 -17.92 1.37
CA MET A 1 6.34 -17.53 0.15
C MET A 1 5.80 -16.14 0.39
N ILE A 2 6.24 -15.17 -0.42
CA ILE A 2 5.79 -13.77 -0.33
C ILE A 2 4.37 -13.72 -0.89
N ARG A 3 3.44 -13.07 -0.16
CA ARG A 3 2.04 -13.00 -0.56
C ARG A 3 1.84 -11.77 -1.45
N SER A 4 1.15 -11.92 -2.58
CA SER A 4 0.67 -10.75 -3.32
C SER A 4 -0.49 -10.08 -2.59
N ILE A 5 -0.60 -8.76 -2.70
CA ILE A 5 -1.62 -7.94 -2.04
C ILE A 5 -1.92 -6.67 -2.86
N SER A 6 -3.17 -6.19 -2.82
CA SER A 6 -3.51 -4.83 -3.26
C SER A 6 -3.07 -3.80 -2.21
N LEU A 7 -3.04 -2.52 -2.57
CA LEU A 7 -2.70 -1.49 -1.59
C LEU A 7 -3.77 -1.40 -0.48
N ASP A 8 -5.05 -1.48 -0.82
CA ASP A 8 -6.16 -1.44 0.14
C ASP A 8 -6.10 -2.57 1.17
N ASP A 9 -5.87 -3.81 0.72
CA ASP A 9 -5.71 -4.96 1.62
C ASP A 9 -4.50 -4.78 2.53
N PHE A 10 -3.42 -4.18 2.01
CA PHE A 10 -2.22 -3.89 2.80
C PHE A 10 -2.50 -2.82 3.86
N LEU A 11 -3.18 -1.74 3.48
CA LEU A 11 -3.58 -0.65 4.35
C LEU A 11 -4.54 -1.12 5.44
N GLN A 12 -5.54 -1.94 5.10
CA GLN A 12 -6.44 -2.54 6.08
C GLN A 12 -5.67 -3.38 7.10
N ARG A 13 -4.68 -4.15 6.64
CA ARG A 13 -3.81 -4.93 7.54
C ARG A 13 -3.02 -4.02 8.45
N VAL A 14 -2.41 -2.95 7.93
CA VAL A 14 -1.66 -1.96 8.72
C VAL A 14 -2.55 -1.27 9.76
N GLY A 15 -3.74 -0.80 9.36
CA GLY A 15 -4.70 -0.15 10.26
C GLY A 15 -5.24 -1.10 11.35
N SER A 16 -5.33 -2.40 11.06
CA SER A 16 -5.79 -3.40 12.04
C SER A 16 -4.71 -3.86 13.05
N GLN A 17 -3.47 -3.38 12.94
CA GLN A 17 -2.39 -3.84 13.81
C GLN A 17 -2.60 -3.35 15.25
N PRO A 18 -2.30 -4.20 16.26
CA PRO A 18 -2.39 -3.80 17.65
C PRO A 18 -1.43 -2.63 17.93
N ASN A 19 -1.82 -1.73 18.84
CA ASN A 19 -0.96 -0.64 19.31
C ASN A 19 0.41 -1.22 19.75
N GLY A 20 1.46 -0.94 18.98
CA GLY A 20 2.81 -1.45 19.22
C GLY A 20 3.74 -1.26 18.03
N ASN A 21 5.03 -1.54 18.23
CA ASN A 21 6.08 -1.39 17.23
C ASN A 21 6.04 -2.52 16.17
N VAL A 22 5.07 -2.47 15.25
CA VAL A 22 4.90 -3.49 14.21
C VAL A 22 5.43 -2.98 12.88
N TRP A 23 6.31 -3.78 12.27
CA TRP A 23 6.92 -3.46 10.98
C TRP A 23 6.47 -4.42 9.89
N SER A 24 6.14 -3.85 8.74
CA SER A 24 5.76 -4.56 7.51
C SER A 24 6.65 -4.09 6.35
N ALA A 25 6.72 -4.89 5.29
CA ALA A 25 7.34 -4.47 4.03
C ALA A 25 6.37 -4.72 2.87
N ILE A 26 6.30 -3.74 1.98
CA ILE A 26 5.64 -3.86 0.68
C ILE A 26 6.70 -3.74 -0.41
N VAL A 27 6.64 -4.66 -1.36
CA VAL A 27 7.59 -4.75 -2.47
C VAL A 27 6.88 -4.26 -3.72
N VAL A 28 7.41 -3.22 -4.32
CA VAL A 28 6.84 -2.52 -5.47
C VAL A 28 7.80 -2.57 -6.65
N SER A 29 7.25 -2.50 -7.87
CA SER A 29 8.07 -2.16 -9.04
C SER A 29 8.59 -0.73 -8.87
N SER A 30 9.82 -0.47 -9.28
CA SER A 30 10.43 0.87 -9.22
C SER A 30 9.60 1.93 -9.95
N SER A 31 8.83 1.54 -10.96
CA SER A 31 7.90 2.39 -11.69
C SER A 31 6.73 2.95 -10.85
N TYR A 32 6.39 2.29 -9.74
CA TYR A 32 5.24 2.63 -8.89
C TYR A 32 5.65 3.11 -7.49
N LEU A 33 6.96 3.24 -7.23
CA LEU A 33 7.47 3.49 -5.89
C LEU A 33 6.99 4.83 -5.32
N SER A 34 7.02 5.90 -6.12
CA SER A 34 6.53 7.22 -5.69
C SER A 34 5.03 7.27 -5.45
N GLU A 35 4.24 6.63 -6.33
CA GLU A 35 2.78 6.54 -6.22
C GLU A 35 2.39 5.84 -4.92
N VAL A 36 2.93 4.64 -4.69
CA VAL A 36 2.65 3.86 -3.47
C VAL A 36 3.08 4.59 -2.20
N ILE A 37 4.17 5.36 -2.21
CA ILE A 37 4.60 6.11 -1.01
C ILE A 37 3.60 7.20 -0.65
N GLU A 38 3.14 7.98 -1.63
CA GLU A 38 2.16 9.04 -1.36
C GLU A 38 0.84 8.45 -0.88
N ASP A 39 0.36 7.38 -1.52
CA ASP A 39 -0.87 6.71 -1.12
C ASP A 39 -0.76 6.11 0.30
N LEU A 40 0.37 5.48 0.63
CA LEU A 40 0.62 4.97 1.99
C LEU A 40 0.65 6.09 3.02
N LYS A 41 1.31 7.20 2.71
CA LYS A 41 1.43 8.35 3.62
C LYS A 41 0.06 8.95 3.92
N GLU A 42 -0.74 9.20 2.89
CA GLU A 42 -2.09 9.75 3.04
C GLU A 42 -2.99 8.78 3.80
N THR A 43 -3.04 7.53 3.34
CA THR A 43 -4.04 6.59 3.81
C THR A 43 -3.72 6.05 5.21
N ILE A 44 -2.45 5.72 5.51
CA ILE A 44 -2.07 5.32 6.87
C ILE A 44 -2.35 6.46 7.84
N GLY A 45 -2.06 7.72 7.47
CA GLY A 45 -2.36 8.88 8.29
C GLY A 45 -3.84 8.97 8.67
N ILE A 46 -4.74 8.72 7.71
CA ILE A 46 -6.19 8.66 7.93
C ILE A 46 -6.57 7.51 8.87
N PHE A 47 -6.13 6.28 8.60
CA PHE A 47 -6.53 5.11 9.38
C PHE A 47 -5.97 5.09 10.81
N THR A 48 -4.78 5.62 11.00
CA THR A 48 -4.08 5.57 12.29
C THR A 48 -4.26 6.84 13.12
N GLU A 49 -4.86 7.89 12.56
CA GLU A 49 -4.99 9.20 13.18
C GLU A 49 -3.64 9.71 13.74
N CYS A 50 -2.54 9.48 13.00
CA CYS A 50 -1.21 9.93 13.39
C CYS A 50 -0.43 10.50 12.21
N GLU A 51 0.55 11.36 12.53
CA GLU A 51 1.48 11.87 11.54
C GLU A 51 2.46 10.77 11.11
N ILE A 52 2.64 10.64 9.81
CA ILE A 52 3.48 9.63 9.18
C ILE A 52 4.81 10.27 8.76
N GLY A 53 5.90 9.78 9.34
CA GLY A 53 7.25 10.20 8.96
C GLY A 53 7.71 9.44 7.73
N VAL A 54 8.10 10.13 6.66
CA VAL A 54 8.57 9.52 5.41
C VAL A 54 10.07 9.78 5.28
N ILE A 55 10.88 8.72 5.32
CA ILE A 55 12.34 8.83 5.40
C ILE A 55 13.00 8.01 4.28
N SER A 56 13.77 8.69 3.44
CA SER A 56 14.55 8.08 2.38
C SER A 56 15.85 7.47 2.92
N GLY A 57 16.17 6.25 2.48
CA GLY A 57 17.44 5.58 2.72
C GLY A 57 18.51 5.91 1.69
N LYS A 58 18.24 6.77 0.71
CA LYS A 58 19.18 7.11 -0.38
C LYS A 58 20.58 7.53 0.09
N ASN A 59 20.66 8.13 1.28
CA ASN A 59 21.93 8.59 1.88
C ASN A 59 22.62 7.53 2.75
N GLY A 60 22.23 6.25 2.64
CA GLY A 60 22.80 5.13 3.38
C GLY A 60 22.13 4.84 4.72
N ALA A 61 22.48 3.70 5.30
CA ALA A 61 21.83 3.17 6.50
C ALA A 61 22.04 4.07 7.72
N THR A 62 23.27 4.55 7.97
CA THR A 62 23.57 5.41 9.13
C THR A 62 22.68 6.65 9.15
N ASN A 63 22.55 7.34 8.02
CA ASN A 63 21.76 8.57 7.91
C ASN A 63 20.26 8.29 8.08
N LEU A 64 19.76 7.17 7.54
CA LEU A 64 18.40 6.74 7.76
C LEU A 64 18.15 6.48 9.25
N ILE A 65 19.03 5.76 9.94
CA ILE A 65 18.87 5.43 11.37
C ILE A 65 18.88 6.70 12.22
N ILE A 66 19.80 7.64 11.96
CA ILE A 66 19.83 8.94 12.65
C ILE A 66 18.53 9.71 12.41
N SER A 67 18.00 9.68 11.18
CA SER A 67 16.75 10.37 10.85
C SER A 67 15.59 9.73 11.61
N VAL A 68 15.52 8.40 11.66
CA VAL A 68 14.51 7.65 12.42
C VAL A 68 14.57 8.00 13.91
N GLU A 69 15.75 8.08 14.51
CA GLU A 69 15.89 8.41 15.94
C GLU A 69 15.45 9.84 16.28
N ASN A 70 15.65 10.79 15.36
CA ASN A 70 15.34 12.20 15.59
C ASN A 70 13.91 12.60 15.19
N THR A 71 13.17 11.73 14.50
CA THR A 71 11.81 12.00 14.05
C THR A 71 10.80 11.80 15.18
N ALA A 72 9.81 12.70 15.28
CA ALA A 72 8.79 12.69 16.33
C ALA A 72 7.58 11.80 15.99
N GLU A 73 7.46 11.41 14.74
CA GLU A 73 6.35 10.66 14.18
C GLU A 73 6.29 9.24 14.75
N ASP A 74 5.06 8.83 15.11
CA ASP A 74 4.79 7.56 15.78
C ASP A 74 4.83 6.36 14.81
N TYR A 75 4.65 6.63 13.51
CA TYR A 75 4.63 5.64 12.42
C TYR A 75 5.48 6.13 11.26
N LEU A 76 6.27 5.23 10.67
CA LEU A 76 7.22 5.58 9.61
C LEU A 76 7.03 4.83 8.31
N VAL A 77 7.33 5.49 7.20
CA VAL A 77 7.53 4.88 5.88
C VAL A 77 8.99 5.06 5.49
N LEU A 78 9.69 3.95 5.30
CA LEU A 78 11.09 3.91 4.87
C LEU A 78 11.18 3.46 3.41
N TYR A 79 11.94 4.17 2.58
CA TYR A 79 12.03 3.90 1.14
C TYR A 79 13.44 4.21 0.58
N ASP A 80 13.64 4.07 -0.74
CA ASP A 80 14.94 4.27 -1.43
C ASP A 80 16.09 3.40 -0.89
N LEU A 81 15.84 2.09 -0.76
CA LEU A 81 16.78 1.11 -0.20
C LEU A 81 17.52 0.30 -1.28
N GLU A 82 17.14 0.43 -2.55
CA GLU A 82 17.65 -0.33 -3.68
C GLU A 82 19.11 -0.03 -4.03
N SER A 83 19.58 1.18 -3.70
CA SER A 83 20.97 1.60 -3.90
C SER A 83 21.91 1.08 -2.81
N TRP A 84 21.40 0.39 -1.79
CA TRP A 84 22.21 -0.06 -0.67
C TRP A 84 23.15 -1.19 -1.02
N ASN A 85 24.43 -0.99 -0.71
CA ASN A 85 25.43 -2.04 -0.70
C ASN A 85 25.27 -2.99 0.50
N ARG A 86 26.11 -4.03 0.54
CA ARG A 86 26.15 -5.02 1.64
C ARG A 86 26.31 -4.38 3.02
N ASP A 87 27.17 -3.38 3.16
CA ASP A 87 27.49 -2.81 4.47
C ASP A 87 26.32 -1.98 5.01
N ASN A 88 25.61 -1.24 4.15
CA ASN A 88 24.36 -0.57 4.50
C ASN A 88 23.32 -1.57 5.03
N TRP A 89 23.07 -2.67 4.31
CA TRP A 89 22.13 -3.69 4.75
C TRP A 89 22.52 -4.32 6.09
N ARG A 90 23.81 -4.58 6.31
CA ARG A 90 24.30 -5.13 7.59
C ARG A 90 24.13 -4.15 8.74
N GLU A 91 24.43 -2.87 8.52
CA GLU A 91 24.24 -1.85 9.53
C GLU A 91 22.75 -1.72 9.92
N PHE A 92 21.88 -1.72 8.91
CA PHE A 92 20.43 -1.72 9.12
C PHE A 92 19.95 -2.95 9.90
N ASP A 93 20.50 -4.13 9.60
CA ASP A 93 20.22 -5.39 10.30
C ASP A 93 20.55 -5.30 11.81
N TYR A 94 21.70 -4.69 12.14
CA TYR A 94 22.13 -4.50 13.53
C TYR A 94 21.33 -3.40 14.24
N ALA A 95 20.78 -2.44 13.51
CA ALA A 95 20.07 -1.28 14.05
C ALA A 95 18.59 -1.53 14.36
N ARG A 96 18.10 -2.78 14.31
CA ARG A 96 16.68 -3.12 14.54
C ARG A 96 16.06 -2.46 15.78
N SER A 97 16.76 -2.44 16.90
CA SER A 97 16.26 -1.82 18.15
C SER A 97 16.16 -0.30 18.07
N ARG A 98 16.97 0.33 17.21
CA ARG A 98 16.99 1.78 16.98
C ARG A 98 15.85 2.25 16.07
N LEU A 99 15.23 1.31 15.34
CA LEU A 99 14.02 1.56 14.54
C LEU A 99 12.73 1.44 15.36
N ALA A 100 12.82 1.25 16.68
CA ALA A 100 11.61 1.11 17.49
C ALA A 100 10.80 2.42 17.52
N LYS A 101 9.56 2.33 17.04
CA LYS A 101 8.57 3.41 17.11
C LYS A 101 7.33 2.95 17.83
N LYS A 102 6.53 3.90 18.30
CA LYS A 102 5.34 3.60 19.12
C LYS A 102 4.33 2.74 18.36
N ARG A 103 4.15 3.00 17.06
CA ARG A 103 3.22 2.27 16.17
C ARG A 103 3.92 1.48 15.06
N GLY A 104 5.23 1.66 14.88
CA GLY A 104 6.04 0.88 13.95
C GLY A 104 6.23 1.56 12.59
N GLY A 105 6.18 0.79 11.50
CA GLY A 105 6.42 1.34 10.17
C GLY A 105 6.32 0.37 9.00
N VAL A 106 6.39 0.92 7.80
CA VAL A 106 6.41 0.20 6.52
C VAL A 106 7.74 0.44 5.81
N LEU A 107 8.34 -0.64 5.29
CA LEU A 107 9.38 -0.54 4.28
C LEU A 107 8.75 -0.63 2.90
N VAL A 108 9.04 0.34 2.04
CA VAL A 108 8.73 0.28 0.61
C VAL A 108 10.00 -0.14 -0.11
N LEU A 109 9.99 -1.36 -0.64
CA LEU A 109 11.15 -1.99 -1.24
C LEU A 109 10.97 -2.12 -2.75
N ALA A 110 11.99 -1.79 -3.53
CA ALA A 110 12.03 -2.26 -4.91
C ALA A 110 12.20 -3.79 -4.95
N SER A 111 11.69 -4.45 -6.00
CA SER A 111 11.82 -5.90 -6.19
C SER A 111 13.26 -6.42 -6.06
N GLU A 112 14.26 -5.71 -6.60
CA GLU A 112 15.67 -6.07 -6.46
C GLU A 112 16.19 -6.05 -5.01
N SER A 113 15.54 -5.32 -4.11
CA SER A 113 15.98 -5.16 -2.72
C SER A 113 15.66 -6.38 -1.85
N ILE A 114 14.73 -7.25 -2.25
CA ILE A 114 14.35 -8.43 -1.45
C ILE A 114 15.52 -9.40 -1.29
N GLU A 115 16.27 -9.65 -2.36
CA GLU A 115 17.39 -10.58 -2.31
C GLU A 115 18.47 -10.05 -1.38
N SER A 116 18.79 -8.76 -1.49
CA SER A 116 19.75 -8.08 -0.62
C SER A 116 19.31 -8.08 0.84
N LEU A 117 18.03 -7.78 1.13
CA LEU A 117 17.47 -7.85 2.47
C LEU A 117 17.64 -9.27 3.05
N SER A 118 17.24 -10.29 2.30
CA SER A 118 17.28 -11.68 2.77
C SER A 118 18.71 -12.18 2.99
N ARG A 119 19.65 -11.71 2.17
CA ARG A 119 21.03 -12.18 2.17
C ARG A 119 21.92 -11.42 3.16
N PHE A 120 21.72 -10.11 3.30
CA PHE A 120 22.61 -9.23 4.05
C PHE A 120 21.99 -8.64 5.31
N ALA A 121 20.66 -8.71 5.45
CA ALA A 121 19.93 -8.32 6.66
C ALA A 121 18.95 -9.43 7.15
N PRO A 122 19.47 -10.63 7.47
CA PRO A 122 18.63 -11.78 7.81
C PRO A 122 17.89 -11.63 9.15
N ASN A 123 18.43 -10.88 10.11
CA ASN A 123 17.75 -10.66 11.39
C ASN A 123 16.54 -9.73 11.20
N PHE A 124 16.69 -8.73 10.33
CA PHE A 124 15.62 -7.83 9.95
C PHE A 124 14.53 -8.55 9.14
N ALA A 125 14.93 -9.33 8.13
CA ALA A 125 14.01 -10.16 7.36
C ALA A 125 13.22 -11.13 8.27
N SER A 126 13.90 -11.74 9.24
CA SER A 126 13.27 -12.61 10.24
C SER A 126 12.29 -11.85 11.14
N TRP A 127 12.61 -10.60 11.51
CA TRP A 127 11.75 -9.75 12.33
C TRP A 127 10.47 -9.30 11.61
N LEU A 128 10.57 -8.98 10.31
CA LEU A 128 9.40 -8.77 9.46
C LEU A 128 8.57 -10.05 9.35
N GLY A 129 9.23 -11.19 9.24
CA GLY A 129 8.59 -12.51 9.21
C GLY A 129 7.66 -12.65 8.01
N SER A 130 6.39 -12.96 8.27
CA SER A 130 5.37 -13.10 7.22
C SER A 130 4.77 -11.78 6.72
N ARG A 131 5.21 -10.64 7.26
CA ARG A 131 4.71 -9.30 6.90
C ARG A 131 5.46 -8.68 5.72
N ILE A 132 5.89 -9.50 4.79
CA ILE A 132 6.50 -9.07 3.52
C ILE A 132 5.49 -9.40 2.41
N TYR A 133 5.05 -8.36 1.71
CA TYR A 133 4.02 -8.44 0.70
C TYR A 133 4.53 -7.96 -0.64
N LEU A 134 4.13 -8.62 -1.72
CA LEU A 134 4.37 -8.18 -3.08
C LEU A 134 3.17 -7.35 -3.52
N PHE A 135 3.41 -6.10 -3.89
CA PHE A 135 2.38 -5.24 -4.45
C PHE A 135 1.95 -5.78 -5.81
N ASP A 136 0.66 -6.02 -5.95
CA ASP A 136 0.04 -6.50 -7.18
C ASP A 136 -1.07 -5.55 -7.58
N ARG A 137 -0.74 -4.60 -8.47
CA ARG A 137 -1.71 -3.66 -9.06
C ARG A 137 -2.87 -4.39 -9.75
N GLY A 138 -2.62 -5.61 -10.27
CA GLY A 138 -3.64 -6.45 -10.88
C GLY A 138 -4.72 -6.91 -9.89
N ARG A 139 -4.52 -6.76 -8.58
CA ARG A 139 -5.53 -6.99 -7.54
C ARG A 139 -6.28 -5.73 -7.09
N GLU A 140 -5.82 -4.54 -7.48
CA GLU A 140 -6.60 -3.31 -7.30
C GLU A 140 -7.71 -3.22 -8.36
N LEU A 141 -7.46 -3.81 -9.53
CA LEU A 141 -8.46 -4.02 -10.56
C LEU A 141 -9.15 -5.36 -10.30
N LEU A 142 -10.46 -5.38 -10.07
CA LEU A 142 -11.23 -6.62 -10.11
C LEU A 142 -10.88 -7.39 -11.39
N THR A 143 -10.60 -8.69 -11.26
CA THR A 143 -10.43 -9.55 -12.42
C THR A 143 -11.67 -9.49 -13.31
N ALA A 144 -11.57 -9.88 -14.58
CA ALA A 144 -12.73 -9.84 -15.48
C ALA A 144 -13.92 -10.64 -14.93
N ASP A 145 -13.64 -11.75 -14.25
CA ASP A 145 -14.65 -12.61 -13.62
C ASP A 145 -15.24 -11.95 -12.36
N GLU A 146 -14.42 -11.42 -11.45
CA GLU A 146 -14.90 -10.72 -10.25
C GLU A 146 -15.67 -9.44 -10.60
N ARG A 147 -15.23 -8.71 -11.63
CA ARG A 147 -15.95 -7.56 -12.19
C ARG A 147 -17.32 -7.99 -12.71
N GLN A 148 -17.39 -9.11 -13.41
CA GLN A 148 -18.66 -9.62 -13.93
C GLN A 148 -19.59 -10.08 -12.81
N GLU A 149 -19.09 -10.76 -11.79
CA GLU A 149 -19.86 -11.14 -10.60
C GLU A 149 -20.39 -9.91 -9.86
N ARG A 150 -19.56 -8.89 -9.68
CA ARG A 150 -19.95 -7.65 -9.01
C ARG A 150 -21.00 -6.88 -9.81
N LEU A 151 -20.85 -6.80 -11.13
CA LEU A 151 -21.85 -6.23 -12.03
C LEU A 151 -23.19 -6.98 -11.95
N LEU A 152 -23.16 -8.32 -11.88
CA LEU A 152 -24.39 -9.11 -11.72
C LEU A 152 -25.06 -8.84 -10.37
N ALA A 153 -24.29 -8.76 -9.28
CA ALA A 153 -24.83 -8.43 -7.96
C ALA A 153 -25.49 -7.04 -7.94
N LEU A 154 -24.90 -6.05 -8.61
CA LEU A 154 -25.50 -4.71 -8.76
C LEU A 154 -26.77 -4.73 -9.62
N GLN A 155 -26.77 -5.50 -10.72
CA GLN A 155 -27.96 -5.71 -11.55
C GLN A 155 -29.11 -6.32 -10.75
N GLU A 156 -28.83 -7.33 -9.94
CA GLU A 156 -29.82 -8.00 -9.10
C GLU A 156 -30.32 -7.09 -7.97
N TYR A 157 -29.42 -6.34 -7.33
CA TYR A 157 -29.75 -5.47 -6.21
C TYR A 157 -30.62 -4.27 -6.62
N LEU A 158 -30.28 -3.62 -7.73
CA LEU A 158 -30.94 -2.40 -8.19
C LEU A 158 -31.99 -2.65 -9.27
N GLY A 159 -32.07 -3.87 -9.81
CA GLY A 159 -33.06 -4.27 -10.82
C GLY A 159 -32.87 -3.61 -12.18
N LEU A 160 -31.67 -3.11 -12.48
CA LEU A 160 -31.32 -2.43 -13.73
C LEU A 160 -30.25 -3.20 -14.48
N SER A 161 -30.23 -3.09 -15.81
CA SER A 161 -29.15 -3.61 -16.65
C SER A 161 -28.00 -2.59 -16.80
N ASN A 162 -26.81 -3.08 -17.16
CA ASN A 162 -25.67 -2.22 -17.48
C ASN A 162 -26.01 -1.15 -18.54
N SER A 163 -26.81 -1.51 -19.55
CA SER A 163 -27.26 -0.58 -20.59
C SER A 163 -28.17 0.52 -20.05
N GLU A 164 -29.10 0.18 -19.15
CA GLU A 164 -30.02 1.16 -18.58
C GLU A 164 -29.29 2.16 -17.69
N VAL A 165 -28.32 1.69 -16.90
CA VAL A 165 -27.44 2.55 -16.09
C VAL A 165 -26.64 3.51 -16.97
N ILE A 166 -26.05 3.04 -18.07
CA ILE A 166 -25.33 3.90 -19.01
C ILE A 166 -26.26 4.97 -19.64
N GLU A 167 -27.48 4.60 -20.02
CA GLU A 167 -28.44 5.54 -20.61
C GLU A 167 -28.94 6.57 -19.59
N LEU A 168 -29.19 6.16 -18.34
CA LEU A 168 -29.53 7.08 -17.25
C LEU A 168 -28.39 8.06 -16.96
N ALA A 169 -27.14 7.58 -16.97
CA ALA A 169 -25.96 8.41 -16.75
C ALA A 169 -25.75 9.41 -17.90
N LYS A 170 -25.86 8.99 -19.16
CA LYS A 170 -25.85 9.90 -20.32
C LYS A 170 -26.96 10.95 -20.26
N ALA A 171 -28.13 10.56 -19.76
CA ALA A 171 -29.27 11.45 -19.60
C ALA A 171 -29.18 12.38 -18.38
N HIS A 172 -28.10 12.31 -17.58
CA HIS A 172 -27.92 13.09 -16.35
C HIS A 172 -29.08 12.85 -15.36
N LYS A 173 -29.54 11.60 -15.29
CA LYS A 173 -30.66 11.14 -14.46
C LYS A 173 -30.24 10.02 -13.50
N LEU A 174 -28.95 9.74 -13.41
CA LEU A 174 -28.44 8.75 -12.49
C LEU A 174 -28.58 9.28 -11.06
N PRO A 175 -29.13 8.50 -10.12
CA PRO A 175 -29.11 8.89 -8.72
C PRO A 175 -27.68 9.06 -8.24
N SER A 176 -27.48 9.95 -7.26
CA SER A 176 -26.17 10.24 -6.66
C SER A 176 -25.73 9.20 -5.62
N ASP A 177 -26.39 8.04 -5.56
CA ASP A 177 -26.02 6.96 -4.65
C ASP A 177 -24.66 6.35 -5.07
N PRO A 178 -23.75 6.06 -4.12
CA PRO A 178 -22.41 5.56 -4.40
C PRO A 178 -22.38 4.30 -5.28
N GLU A 179 -23.39 3.45 -5.17
CA GLU A 179 -23.54 2.21 -5.92
C GLU A 179 -23.59 2.44 -7.43
N TYR A 180 -24.17 3.55 -7.88
CA TYR A 180 -24.19 3.91 -9.30
C TYR A 180 -22.84 4.41 -9.80
N GLY A 181 -22.08 5.10 -8.95
CA GLY A 181 -20.70 5.49 -9.23
C GLY A 181 -19.78 4.28 -9.35
N GLU A 182 -19.87 3.34 -8.40
CA GLU A 182 -19.17 2.04 -8.45
C GLU A 182 -19.51 1.31 -9.76
N TRP A 183 -20.79 1.25 -10.12
CA TRP A 183 -21.23 0.57 -11.34
C TRP A 183 -20.61 1.15 -12.61
N LEU A 184 -20.51 2.49 -12.72
CA LEU A 184 -19.87 3.15 -13.85
C LEU A 184 -18.36 2.90 -13.89
N ILE A 185 -17.69 2.87 -12.74
CA ILE A 185 -16.26 2.50 -12.63
C ILE A 185 -16.06 1.06 -13.16
N LEU A 186 -16.89 0.12 -12.71
CA LEU A 186 -16.83 -1.29 -13.15
C LEU A 186 -17.07 -1.45 -14.66
N LEU A 187 -17.84 -0.54 -15.28
CA LEU A 187 -18.08 -0.52 -16.72
C LEU A 187 -17.00 0.23 -17.51
N ASN A 188 -15.95 0.75 -16.87
CA ASN A 188 -14.97 1.67 -17.45
C ASN A 188 -15.62 2.92 -18.08
N ARG A 189 -16.69 3.43 -17.44
CA ARG A 189 -17.45 4.62 -17.86
C ARG A 189 -17.39 5.73 -16.82
N GLU A 190 -16.22 5.93 -16.23
CA GLU A 190 -15.94 7.03 -15.30
C GLU A 190 -16.21 8.40 -15.93
N ASP A 191 -16.16 8.49 -17.27
CA ASP A 191 -16.52 9.68 -18.04
C ASP A 191 -17.96 10.16 -17.81
N LEU A 192 -18.84 9.30 -17.30
CA LEU A 192 -20.24 9.59 -17.03
C LEU A 192 -20.53 9.89 -15.55
N ILE A 193 -19.53 9.89 -14.69
CA ILE A 193 -19.70 10.26 -13.28
C ILE A 193 -19.76 11.79 -13.22
N GLU A 194 -20.92 12.33 -12.84
CA GLU A 194 -21.05 13.77 -12.57
C GLU A 194 -20.10 14.16 -11.42
N ARG A 195 -19.30 15.19 -11.64
CA ARG A 195 -18.45 15.83 -10.62
C ARG A 195 -19.21 16.89 -9.84
#